data_AF-A0A6J4IH85-F1
#
_entry.id   AF-A0A6J4IH85-F1
#
_cell.length_a   1.000
_cell.length_b   1.000
_cell.length_c   1.000
_cell.angle_alpha   90.00
_cell.angle_beta   90.00
_cell.angle_gamma   90.00
#
_symmetry.space_group_name_H-M   'P 1'
#
loop_
_entity.id
_entity.type
_entity.pdbx_description
1 polymer ?
#
loop_
_entity_poly.entity_id
_entity_poly.type
_entity_poly.pdbx_seq_one_letter_code
_entity_poly.pdbx_strand_id
1 'polypeptide(L)'
;MKQDFKLEDLPKQKIYPVPDGYFEKLPGVIMSRVAPQEVTPVRTWLMGWYAPYRVAFTSAALTFGFAGVFWLAQEQPTGELTNSMAILPQISHTEVIDYVASIETLDSRDLAELNLTETDVSPEFIKATTDDILNILEDQPLEEVYFN
;
A
#
# COMPACT_ATOMS: atom_id res chain seq x y z
N MET A 1 -48.70 -4.18 38.03
CA MET A 1 -47.68 -5.03 38.66
C MET A 1 -47.00 -5.82 37.55
N LYS A 2 -45.70 -5.60 37.32
CA LYS A 2 -44.93 -6.42 36.38
C LYS A 2 -44.61 -7.74 37.08
N GLN A 3 -44.96 -8.87 36.48
CA GLN A 3 -44.64 -10.17 37.05
C GLN A 3 -43.17 -10.48 36.80
N ASP A 4 -42.44 -10.85 37.86
CA ASP A 4 -41.05 -11.28 37.78
C ASP A 4 -40.98 -12.66 37.11
N PHE A 5 -40.79 -12.67 35.80
CA PHE A 5 -40.59 -13.88 35.03
C PHE A 5 -39.14 -14.35 35.17
N LYS A 6 -38.91 -15.48 35.84
CA LYS A 6 -37.58 -16.08 35.95
C LYS A 6 -37.37 -17.05 34.81
N LEU A 7 -36.28 -16.82 34.07
CA LEU A 7 -35.87 -17.66 32.93
C LEU A 7 -35.58 -19.12 33.34
N GLU A 8 -35.36 -19.35 34.63
CA GLU A 8 -35.09 -20.63 35.26
C GLU A 8 -36.30 -21.58 35.22
N ASP A 9 -37.52 -21.02 35.21
CA ASP A 9 -38.78 -21.76 35.27
C ASP A 9 -39.21 -22.29 33.88
N LEU A 10 -38.48 -21.96 32.82
CA LEU A 10 -38.73 -22.50 31.48
C LEU A 10 -38.32 -23.98 31.38
N PRO A 11 -39.16 -24.84 30.78
CA PRO A 11 -38.82 -26.24 30.58
C PRO A 11 -37.63 -26.38 29.64
N LYS A 12 -36.51 -26.89 30.16
CA LYS A 12 -35.29 -27.17 29.39
C LYS A 12 -35.51 -28.41 28.51
N GLN A 13 -36.20 -28.25 27.39
CA GLN A 13 -36.36 -29.31 26.41
C GLN A 13 -35.11 -29.43 25.54
N LYS A 14 -34.54 -30.63 25.48
CA LYS A 14 -33.48 -30.97 24.52
C LYS A 14 -34.15 -31.28 23.18
N ILE A 15 -34.32 -30.25 22.35
CA ILE A 15 -34.99 -30.35 21.03
C ILE A 15 -34.15 -31.21 20.05
N TYR A 16 -32.84 -31.27 20.27
CA TYR A 16 -31.91 -31.99 19.41
C TYR A 16 -31.37 -33.25 20.10
N PRO A 17 -31.64 -34.46 19.55
CA PRO A 17 -31.00 -35.67 20.02
C PRO A 17 -29.52 -35.64 19.62
N VAL A 18 -28.64 -35.79 20.59
CA VAL A 18 -27.19 -35.96 20.34
C VAL A 18 -26.86 -37.44 20.41
N PRO A 19 -25.97 -37.94 19.52
CA PRO A 19 -25.47 -39.31 19.62
C PRO A 19 -24.73 -39.55 20.93
N ASP A 20 -24.79 -40.78 21.43
CA ASP A 20 -24.05 -41.18 22.64
C ASP A 20 -22.54 -40.97 22.47
N GLY A 21 -21.93 -40.32 23.45
CA GLY A 21 -20.49 -40.07 23.44
C GLY A 21 -20.05 -38.91 22.54
N TYR A 22 -20.97 -38.09 21.98
CA TYR A 22 -20.64 -37.01 21.05
C TYR A 22 -19.70 -35.97 21.67
N PHE A 23 -20.03 -35.47 22.86
CA PHE A 23 -19.24 -34.44 23.54
C PHE A 23 -17.94 -35.02 24.14
N GLU A 24 -17.92 -36.32 24.43
CA GLU A 24 -16.78 -37.05 24.96
C GLU A 24 -15.72 -37.28 23.87
N LYS A 25 -16.14 -37.51 22.63
CA LYS A 25 -15.26 -37.69 21.46
C LYS A 25 -14.81 -36.37 20.83
N LEU A 26 -15.57 -35.29 21.03
CA LEU A 26 -15.33 -34.00 20.41
C LEU A 26 -13.92 -33.43 20.67
N PRO A 27 -13.36 -33.46 21.90
CA PRO A 27 -12.01 -32.96 22.16
C PRO A 27 -10.95 -33.65 21.30
N GLY A 28 -11.02 -34.98 21.16
CA GLY A 28 -10.07 -35.75 20.34
C GLY A 28 -10.17 -35.41 18.85
N VAL A 29 -11.40 -35.18 18.35
CA VAL A 29 -11.63 -34.77 16.95
C VAL A 29 -11.14 -33.35 16.68
N ILE A 30 -11.29 -32.43 17.63
CA ILE A 30 -10.76 -31.07 17.48
C ILE A 30 -9.23 -31.11 17.50
N MET A 31 -8.63 -31.83 18.45
CA MET A 31 -7.18 -31.99 18.56
C MET A 31 -6.56 -32.56 17.29
N SER A 32 -7.17 -33.55 16.65
CA SER A 32 -6.66 -34.12 15.40
C SER A 32 -6.76 -33.16 14.21
N ARG A 33 -7.69 -32.20 14.23
CA ARG A 33 -7.84 -31.18 13.19
C ARG A 33 -6.89 -30.00 13.36
N VAL A 34 -6.56 -29.64 14.60
CA VAL A 34 -5.62 -28.53 14.89
C VAL A 34 -4.18 -29.00 15.02
N ALA A 35 -3.95 -30.32 15.12
CA ALA A 35 -2.62 -30.87 15.11
C ALA A 35 -1.91 -30.42 13.83
N PRO A 36 -0.76 -29.73 13.95
CA PRO A 36 0.02 -29.35 12.78
C PRO A 36 0.38 -30.62 12.03
N GLN A 37 -0.04 -30.69 10.76
CA GLN A 37 0.43 -31.76 9.90
C GLN A 37 1.94 -31.64 9.80
N GLU A 38 2.66 -32.65 10.31
CA GLU A 38 4.07 -32.79 10.01
C GLU A 38 4.17 -33.02 8.49
N VAL A 39 4.44 -31.95 7.77
CA VAL A 39 4.83 -31.99 6.37
C VAL A 39 6.12 -32.78 6.33
N THR A 40 6.00 -34.10 6.17
CA THR A 40 7.14 -34.95 5.92
C THR A 40 7.75 -34.45 4.62
N PRO A 41 8.96 -33.85 4.65
CA PRO A 41 9.56 -33.39 3.41
C PRO A 41 9.82 -34.65 2.61
N VAL A 42 9.11 -34.80 1.49
CA VAL A 42 9.34 -35.87 0.54
C VAL A 42 10.71 -35.59 -0.07
N ARG A 43 11.76 -36.03 0.62
CA ARG A 43 13.15 -35.96 0.18
C ARG A 43 13.30 -37.01 -0.90
N THR A 44 12.82 -36.69 -2.10
CA THR A 44 13.09 -37.48 -3.30
C THR A 44 14.61 -37.59 -3.46
N TRP A 45 15.11 -38.81 -3.59
CA TRP A 45 16.56 -39.13 -3.68
C TRP A 45 17.30 -38.28 -4.74
N LEU A 46 16.62 -37.96 -5.84
CA LEU A 46 17.10 -37.08 -6.90
C LEU A 46 17.44 -35.66 -6.40
N MET A 47 16.69 -35.12 -5.44
CA MET A 47 16.86 -33.75 -4.93
C MET A 47 18.16 -33.59 -4.11
N GLY A 48 18.72 -34.68 -3.58
CA GLY A 48 19.96 -34.66 -2.81
C GLY A 48 21.21 -34.40 -3.66
N TRP A 49 21.22 -34.84 -4.92
CA TRP A 49 22.37 -34.67 -5.81
C TRP A 49 22.41 -33.30 -6.49
N TYR A 50 21.26 -32.67 -6.74
CA TYR A 50 21.20 -31.34 -7.33
C TYR A 50 21.25 -30.20 -6.29
N ALA A 51 21.14 -30.50 -4.98
CA ALA A 51 21.16 -29.50 -3.92
C ALA A 51 22.38 -28.55 -3.94
N PRO A 52 23.63 -29.01 -4.09
CA PRO A 52 24.78 -28.09 -4.20
C PRO A 52 24.86 -27.39 -5.56
N TYR A 53 24.35 -28.01 -6.64
CA TYR A 53 24.37 -27.41 -7.97
C TYR A 53 23.35 -26.28 -8.14
N ARG A 54 22.24 -26.27 -7.38
CA ARG A 54 21.25 -25.18 -7.44
C ARG A 54 21.86 -23.80 -7.14
N VAL A 55 22.81 -23.72 -6.21
CA VAL A 55 23.48 -22.46 -5.85
C VAL A 55 24.56 -22.07 -6.87
N ALA A 56 25.24 -23.07 -7.47
CA ALA A 56 26.25 -22.80 -8.49
C ALA A 56 25.60 -22.34 -9.82
N PHE A 57 24.44 -22.88 -10.18
CA PHE A 57 23.74 -22.48 -11.39
C PHE A 57 23.12 -21.08 -11.29
N THR A 58 22.68 -20.62 -10.10
CA THR A 58 22.14 -19.25 -9.96
C THR A 58 23.23 -18.20 -10.12
N SER A 59 24.42 -18.40 -9.54
CA SER A 59 25.51 -17.43 -9.70
C SER A 59 26.03 -17.40 -11.14
N ALA A 60 26.17 -18.56 -11.79
CA ALA A 60 26.57 -18.65 -13.20
C ALA A 60 25.51 -18.05 -14.14
N ALA A 61 24.22 -18.32 -13.92
CA ALA A 61 23.15 -17.74 -14.72
C ALA A 61 23.07 -16.22 -14.55
N LEU A 62 23.32 -15.71 -13.34
CA LEU A 62 23.34 -14.27 -13.07
C LEU A 62 24.53 -13.59 -13.78
N THR A 63 25.72 -14.18 -13.71
CA THR A 63 26.93 -13.60 -14.34
C THR A 63 26.87 -13.69 -15.86
N PHE A 64 26.46 -14.83 -16.43
CA PHE A 64 26.28 -14.97 -17.88
C PHE A 64 25.10 -14.16 -18.40
N GLY A 65 23.99 -14.09 -17.64
CA GLY A 65 22.85 -13.24 -17.98
C GLY A 65 23.23 -11.76 -17.97
N PHE A 66 23.96 -11.31 -16.94
CA PHE A 66 24.47 -9.93 -16.87
C PHE A 66 25.44 -9.62 -18.00
N ALA A 67 26.42 -10.49 -18.27
CA ALA A 67 27.38 -10.30 -19.36
C ALA A 67 26.69 -10.31 -20.74
N GLY A 68 25.69 -11.18 -20.94
CA GLY A 68 24.90 -11.22 -22.16
C GLY A 68 24.05 -9.97 -22.37
N VAL A 69 23.34 -9.51 -21.32
CA VAL A 69 22.58 -8.25 -21.37
C VAL A 69 23.52 -7.07 -21.57
N PHE A 70 24.66 -7.02 -20.88
CA PHE A 70 25.64 -5.94 -21.03
C PHE A 70 26.24 -5.88 -22.44
N TRP A 71 26.54 -7.04 -23.04
CA TRP A 71 27.06 -7.10 -24.41
C TRP A 71 26.00 -6.68 -25.43
N LEU A 72 24.73 -7.06 -25.22
CA LEU A 72 23.62 -6.67 -26.09
C LEU A 72 23.17 -5.21 -25.88
N ALA A 73 23.32 -4.68 -24.66
CA ALA A 73 22.99 -3.30 -24.30
C ALA A 73 24.11 -2.30 -24.60
N GLN A 74 25.28 -2.76 -25.09
CA GLN A 74 26.40 -1.89 -25.45
C GLN A 74 26.06 -0.91 -26.60
N GLU A 75 24.96 -1.15 -27.33
CA GLU A 75 24.44 -0.25 -28.38
C GLU A 75 23.38 0.75 -27.88
N GLN A 76 22.91 0.67 -26.63
CA GLN A 76 22.00 1.68 -26.09
C GLN A 76 22.79 2.73 -25.29
N PRO A 77 23.01 3.94 -25.85
CA PRO A 77 23.51 5.03 -25.03
C PRO A 77 22.51 5.25 -23.89
N THR A 78 23.02 5.25 -22.67
CA THR A 78 22.34 5.64 -21.44
C THR A 78 21.63 6.98 -21.64
N GLY A 79 20.38 6.95 -22.07
CA GLY A 79 19.61 8.13 -22.48
C GLY A 79 18.30 8.32 -21.72
N GLU A 80 17.97 7.46 -20.75
CA GLU A 80 16.66 7.54 -20.07
C GLU A 80 16.68 8.20 -18.69
N LEU A 81 17.85 8.43 -18.08
CA LEU A 81 17.94 9.25 -16.85
C LEU A 81 17.99 10.75 -17.13
N THR A 82 18.32 11.16 -18.36
CA THR A 82 18.28 12.57 -18.80
C THR A 82 16.89 12.97 -19.31
N ASN A 83 16.12 12.04 -19.87
CA ASN A 83 14.79 12.32 -20.40
C ASN A 83 13.78 12.65 -19.29
N SER A 84 13.82 11.98 -18.14
CA SER A 84 12.90 12.27 -17.03
C SER A 84 13.06 13.70 -16.48
N MET A 85 14.27 14.30 -16.54
CA MET A 85 14.49 15.70 -16.16
C MET A 85 14.10 16.70 -17.26
N ALA A 86 14.05 16.24 -18.52
CA ALA A 86 13.66 17.04 -19.70
C ALA A 86 12.15 17.03 -20.00
N ILE A 87 11.39 16.11 -19.39
CA ILE A 87 9.93 15.99 -19.53
C ILE A 87 9.18 16.81 -18.46
N LEU A 88 9.79 17.05 -17.29
CA LEU A 88 9.21 17.90 -16.24
C LEU A 88 8.90 19.36 -16.67
N PRO A 89 9.74 20.06 -17.46
CA PRO A 89 9.43 21.42 -17.90
C PRO A 89 8.46 21.48 -19.10
N GLN A 90 8.03 20.34 -19.64
CA GLN A 90 7.12 20.30 -20.80
C GLN A 90 5.65 20.18 -20.43
N ILE A 91 5.33 20.00 -19.14
CA ILE A 91 3.93 20.06 -18.70
C ILE A 91 3.45 21.51 -18.85
N SER A 92 2.51 21.71 -19.78
CA SER A 92 1.96 23.03 -20.05
C SER A 92 1.09 23.48 -18.88
N HIS A 93 1.11 24.77 -18.54
CA HIS A 93 0.26 25.32 -17.46
C HIS A 93 -1.23 25.00 -17.66
N THR A 94 -1.67 24.85 -18.91
CA THR A 94 -3.03 24.43 -19.27
C THR A 94 -3.35 22.99 -18.87
N GLU A 95 -2.39 22.08 -18.93
CA GLU A 95 -2.57 20.68 -18.53
C GLU A 95 -2.62 20.53 -17.00
N VAL A 96 -1.89 21.37 -16.27
CA VAL A 96 -1.98 21.43 -14.80
C VAL A 96 -3.36 21.94 -14.36
N ILE A 97 -3.88 22.98 -15.02
CA ILE A 97 -5.22 23.51 -14.72
C ILE A 97 -6.30 22.49 -15.08
N ASP A 98 -6.17 21.80 -16.22
CA ASP A 98 -7.10 20.76 -16.64
C ASP A 98 -7.07 19.57 -15.66
N TYR A 99 -5.89 19.15 -15.22
CA TYR A 99 -5.75 18.12 -14.19
C TYR A 99 -6.43 18.52 -12.88
N VAL A 100 -6.18 19.73 -12.37
CA VAL A 100 -6.81 20.22 -11.14
C VAL A 100 -8.32 20.38 -11.30
N ALA A 101 -8.81 20.83 -12.46
CA ALA A 101 -10.23 20.97 -12.76
C ALA A 101 -10.92 19.60 -12.96
N SER A 102 -10.19 18.59 -13.45
CA SER A 102 -10.69 17.23 -13.64
C SER A 102 -10.84 16.44 -12.34
N ILE A 103 -10.19 16.90 -11.25
CA ILE A 103 -10.40 16.33 -9.91
C ILE A 103 -11.68 16.98 -9.34
N GLU A 104 -12.82 16.54 -9.85
CA GLU A 104 -14.16 17.02 -9.50
C GLU A 104 -14.50 16.81 -8.00
N THR A 105 -13.68 16.05 -7.26
CA THR A 105 -13.91 15.74 -5.84
C THR A 105 -12.61 15.67 -5.04
N LEU A 106 -11.88 16.78 -4.89
CA LEU A 106 -10.95 16.88 -3.76
C LEU A 106 -11.76 17.11 -2.49
N ASP A 107 -11.99 16.06 -1.70
CA ASP A 107 -12.63 16.20 -0.38
C ASP A 107 -11.61 16.62 0.67
N SER A 108 -12.04 17.39 1.67
CA SER A 108 -11.18 17.84 2.78
C SER A 108 -10.54 16.67 3.54
N ARG A 109 -11.15 15.48 3.48
CA ARG A 109 -10.61 14.23 4.02
C ARG A 109 -9.35 13.77 3.29
N ASP A 110 -9.31 13.87 1.97
CA ASP A 110 -8.16 13.43 1.17
C ASP A 110 -6.94 14.33 1.41
N LEU A 111 -7.18 15.61 1.69
CA LEU A 111 -6.14 16.58 2.07
C LEU A 111 -5.67 16.41 3.53
N ALA A 112 -6.51 15.86 4.41
CA ALA A 112 -6.15 15.59 5.80
C ALA A 112 -5.25 14.33 5.96
N GLU A 113 -5.26 13.44 4.96
CA GLU A 113 -4.34 12.29 4.90
C GLU A 113 -2.93 12.69 4.44
N LEU A 114 -2.77 13.84 3.77
CA LEU A 114 -1.48 14.47 3.54
C LEU A 114 -0.99 15.04 4.88
N ASN A 115 -0.19 14.27 5.60
CA ASN A 115 0.44 14.69 6.84
C ASN A 115 1.53 15.76 6.56
N LEU A 116 1.10 16.99 6.28
CA LEU A 116 1.96 18.16 6.02
C LEU A 116 2.86 18.51 7.20
N THR A 117 2.61 17.93 8.38
CA THR A 117 3.38 18.12 9.61
C THR A 117 4.87 17.77 9.47
N GLU A 118 5.23 16.92 8.49
CA GLU A 118 6.62 16.48 8.28
C GLU A 118 7.26 17.04 6.99
N THR A 119 6.50 17.78 6.18
CA THR A 119 7.08 18.50 5.05
C THR A 119 7.69 19.79 5.59
N ASP A 120 8.99 19.76 5.89
CA ASP A 120 9.78 20.97 6.06
C ASP A 120 9.77 21.73 4.73
N VAL A 121 8.78 22.60 4.54
CA VAL A 121 8.78 23.62 3.50
C VAL A 121 9.85 24.63 3.88
N SER A 122 11.11 24.22 3.67
CA SER A 122 12.25 25.07 3.97
C SER A 122 12.09 26.37 3.17
N PRO A 123 12.48 27.54 3.73
CA PRO A 123 12.34 28.85 3.06
C PRO A 123 13.00 28.94 1.68
N GLU A 124 13.86 27.99 1.33
CA GLU A 124 14.49 27.87 0.01
C GLU A 124 13.50 27.45 -1.09
N PHE A 125 12.43 26.72 -0.75
CA PHE A 125 11.37 26.32 -1.68
C PHE A 125 10.28 27.39 -1.86
N ILE A 126 10.08 28.26 -0.87
CA ILE A 126 9.24 29.45 -1.02
C ILE A 126 10.12 30.59 -1.51
N LYS A 127 10.40 30.58 -2.82
CA LYS A 127 11.13 31.65 -3.49
C LYS A 127 10.20 32.83 -3.81
N ALA A 128 9.50 33.35 -2.80
CA ALA A 128 8.69 34.55 -2.95
C ALA A 128 9.63 35.76 -2.92
N THR A 129 9.87 36.39 -4.07
CA THR A 129 10.62 37.64 -4.09
C THR A 129 9.72 38.77 -3.62
N THR A 130 10.30 39.83 -3.04
CA THR A 130 9.52 40.98 -2.57
C THR A 130 8.65 41.58 -3.68
N ASP A 131 9.12 41.58 -4.93
CA ASP A 131 8.36 42.05 -6.09
C ASP A 131 7.13 41.17 -6.41
N ASP A 132 7.19 39.85 -6.20
CA ASP A 132 6.05 38.96 -6.43
C ASP A 132 4.93 39.24 -5.41
N ILE A 133 5.31 39.48 -4.16
CA ILE A 133 4.37 39.84 -3.08
C ILE A 133 3.75 41.21 -3.37
N LEU A 134 4.54 42.16 -3.87
CA LEU A 134 4.05 43.50 -4.22
C LEU A 134 3.10 43.49 -5.41
N ASN A 135 3.38 42.71 -6.46
CA ASN A 135 2.47 42.55 -7.60
C ASN A 135 1.12 41.96 -7.17
N ILE A 136 1.12 40.99 -6.24
CA ILE A 136 -0.13 40.42 -5.70
C ILE A 136 -0.92 41.46 -4.90
N LEU A 137 -0.24 42.30 -4.12
CA LEU A 137 -0.88 43.38 -3.35
C LEU A 137 -1.38 44.51 -4.23
N GLU A 138 -0.74 44.76 -5.38
CA GLU A 138 -1.13 45.77 -6.35
C GLU A 138 -2.38 45.37 -7.14
N ASP A 139 -2.59 44.07 -7.38
CA ASP A 139 -3.74 43.52 -8.10
C ASP A 139 -4.95 43.24 -7.19
N GLN A 140 -4.82 43.42 -5.87
CA GLN A 140 -5.98 43.48 -4.98
C GLN A 140 -6.64 44.85 -5.14
N PRO A 141 -7.89 44.94 -5.65
CA PRO A 141 -8.61 46.20 -5.60
C PRO A 141 -8.74 46.58 -4.12
N LEU A 142 -8.09 47.67 -3.72
CA LEU A 142 -8.32 48.29 -2.42
C LEU A 142 -9.80 48.69 -2.41
N GLU A 143 -10.67 47.83 -1.90
CA GLU A 143 -12.00 48.25 -1.50
C GLU A 143 -11.77 49.32 -0.42
N GLU A 144 -11.88 50.58 -0.83
CA GLU A 144 -11.99 51.70 0.07
C GLU A 144 -13.17 51.38 0.99
N VAL A 145 -12.86 50.88 2.20
CA VAL A 145 -13.84 50.75 3.26
C VAL A 145 -14.27 52.17 3.59
N TYR A 146 -15.34 52.64 2.94
CA TYR A 146 -16.02 53.88 3.28
C TYR A 146 -16.60 53.69 4.68
N PHE A 147 -15.86 54.18 5.68
CA PHE A 147 -16.42 54.42 7.00
C PHE A 147 -17.44 55.55 6.87
N ASN A 148 -18.72 55.22 7.02
CA ASN A 148 -19.79 56.19 7.22
C ASN A 148 -20.13 56.30 8.71
#